data_AF-H9FD79-F1
#
_entry.id   AF-H9FD79-F1
#
_cell.length_a   1.000
_cell.length_b   1.000
_cell.length_c   1.000
_cell.angle_alpha   90.00
_cell.angle_beta   90.00
_cell.angle_gamma   90.00
#
_symmetry.space_group_name_H-M   'P 1'
#
loop_
_entity.id
_entity.type
_entity.pdbx_description
1 polymer ?
#
loop_
_entity_poly.entity_id
_entity_poly.type
_entity_poly.pdbx_seq_one_letter_code
_entity_poly.pdbx_strand_id
1 'polypeptide(L)'
;RACRCRTGFFAHAGFCLEHALCPPGTGVMAPGTPSQNTQCQPCPPGTFSASSSSSEQCQPHRNCTALGLALNVPGSSSHDALCTSCTAFPLSTRVPGTEECKRAVIDFVAFQDISIKRLQRLLQALETPGGWGPTP
;
A
#
# COMPACT_ATOMS: atom_id res chain seq x y z
N ARG A 1 28.47 10.02 -36.73
CA ARG A 1 27.27 9.53 -36.01
C ARG A 1 27.60 9.45 -34.52
N ALA A 2 26.67 9.79 -33.63
CA ALA A 2 26.84 9.60 -32.19
C ALA A 2 26.11 8.32 -31.74
N CYS A 3 26.82 7.41 -31.08
CA CYS A 3 26.21 6.21 -30.48
C CYS A 3 25.64 6.57 -29.11
N ARG A 4 24.45 6.05 -28.77
CA ARG A 4 23.82 6.21 -27.46
C ARG A 4 23.24 4.87 -26.98
N CYS A 5 23.07 4.74 -25.66
CA CYS A 5 22.32 3.62 -25.09
C CYS A 5 20.83 3.68 -25.49
N ARG A 6 20.20 2.51 -25.57
CA ARG A 6 18.76 2.37 -25.83
C ARG A 6 17.94 2.86 -24.62
N THR A 7 16.66 3.15 -24.85
CA THR A 7 15.70 3.47 -23.78
C THR A 7 15.66 2.37 -22.72
N GLY A 8 15.63 2.77 -21.45
CA GLY A 8 15.77 1.87 -20.30
C GLY A 8 17.21 1.60 -19.87
N PHE A 9 18.21 2.19 -20.55
CA PHE A 9 19.62 2.00 -20.23
C PHE A 9 20.38 3.34 -20.17
N PHE A 10 21.42 3.40 -19.35
CA PHE A 10 22.35 4.52 -19.24
C PHE A 10 23.80 4.08 -19.46
N ALA A 11 24.62 4.97 -20.00
CA ALA A 11 26.04 4.72 -20.21
C ALA A 11 26.81 4.83 -18.89
N HIS A 12 27.52 3.78 -18.53
CA HIS A 12 28.41 3.75 -17.36
C HIS A 12 29.63 2.89 -17.66
N ALA A 13 30.83 3.43 -17.44
CA ALA A 13 32.10 2.74 -17.65
C ALA A 13 32.26 2.08 -19.05
N GLY A 14 31.70 2.69 -20.10
CA GLY A 14 31.75 2.16 -21.47
C GLY A 14 30.68 1.11 -21.80
N PHE A 15 29.82 0.75 -20.83
CA PHE A 15 28.71 -0.18 -21.01
C PHE A 15 27.36 0.55 -20.93
N CYS A 16 26.31 -0.08 -21.47
CA CYS A 16 24.93 0.35 -21.24
C CYS A 16 24.32 -0.51 -20.14
N LEU A 17 24.10 0.09 -18.97
CA LEU A 17 23.48 -0.55 -17.81
C LEU A 17 22.00 -0.20 -17.75
N GLU A 18 21.19 -1.10 -17.23
CA GLU A 18 19.75 -0.88 -17.10
C GLU A 18 19.44 0.20 -16.05
N HIS A 19 18.37 0.95 -16.27
CA HIS A 19 17.89 1.94 -15.31
C HIS A 19 17.42 1.26 -14.01
N ALA A 20 17.83 1.78 -12.87
CA ALA A 20 17.42 1.28 -11.57
C ALA A 20 15.91 1.50 -11.37
N LEU A 21 15.28 0.50 -10.75
CA LEU A 21 13.91 0.61 -10.26
C LEU A 21 13.93 1.24 -8.87
N CYS A 22 13.04 2.20 -8.65
CA CYS A 22 12.77 2.74 -7.32
C CYS A 22 11.89 1.75 -6.56
N PRO A 23 12.35 1.20 -5.42
CA PRO A 23 11.56 0.24 -4.64
C PRO A 23 10.32 0.89 -3.99
N PRO A 24 9.35 0.08 -3.52
CA PRO A 24 8.21 0.58 -2.75
C PRO A 24 8.67 1.42 -1.56
N GLY A 25 7.95 2.49 -1.25
CA GLY A 25 8.42 3.51 -0.31
C GLY A 25 9.21 4.66 -0.95
N THR A 26 9.67 4.47 -2.19
CA THR A 26 10.41 5.48 -2.96
C THR A 26 9.80 5.67 -4.34
N GLY A 27 9.90 6.88 -4.86
CA GLY A 27 9.45 7.22 -6.21
C GLY A 27 10.56 7.86 -7.02
N VAL A 28 10.39 7.90 -8.33
CA VAL A 28 11.31 8.56 -9.24
C VAL A 28 11.33 10.06 -8.95
N MET A 29 12.52 10.57 -8.61
CA MET A 29 12.79 12.00 -8.54
C MET A 29 13.19 12.54 -9.91
N ALA A 30 14.07 11.82 -10.59
CA ALA A 30 14.52 12.15 -11.94
C ALA A 30 14.55 10.88 -12.80
N PRO A 31 13.90 10.89 -13.97
CA PRO A 31 13.89 9.72 -14.85
C PRO A 31 15.29 9.44 -15.39
N GLY A 32 15.59 8.16 -15.58
CA GLY A 32 16.84 7.75 -16.21
C GLY A 32 16.99 8.32 -17.63
N THR A 33 18.20 8.74 -17.96
CA THR A 33 18.57 9.21 -19.32
C THR A 33 19.62 8.27 -19.93
N PRO A 34 19.94 8.38 -21.23
CA PRO A 34 21.02 7.59 -21.83
C PRO A 34 22.40 7.79 -21.18
N SER A 35 22.57 8.83 -20.35
CA SER A 35 23.82 9.18 -19.65
C SER A 35 23.74 9.07 -18.13
N GLN A 36 22.54 8.96 -17.55
CA GLN A 36 22.36 8.95 -16.10
C GLN A 36 21.33 7.90 -15.69
N ASN A 37 21.59 7.25 -14.56
CA ASN A 37 20.64 6.32 -13.97
C ASN A 37 19.40 7.04 -13.43
N THR A 38 18.31 6.30 -13.23
CA THR A 38 17.14 6.78 -12.50
C THR A 38 17.54 7.19 -11.09
N GLN A 39 17.05 8.35 -10.64
CA GLN A 39 17.23 8.81 -9.26
C GLN A 39 15.93 8.64 -8.50
N CYS A 40 16.01 7.99 -7.34
CA CYS A 40 14.88 7.69 -6.48
C CYS A 40 14.94 8.54 -5.21
N GLN A 41 13.77 8.93 -4.69
CA GLN A 41 13.64 9.63 -3.42
C GLN A 41 12.60 8.95 -2.53
N PRO A 42 12.76 8.99 -1.19
CA PRO A 42 11.72 8.57 -0.27
C PRO A 42 10.44 9.37 -0.51
N CYS A 43 9.28 8.71 -0.43
CA CYS A 43 8.02 9.41 -0.59
C CYS A 43 7.76 10.35 0.59
N PRO A 44 7.50 11.65 0.34
CA PRO A 44 7.20 12.60 1.41
C PRO A 44 5.85 12.26 2.09
N PRO A 45 5.62 12.78 3.31
CA PRO A 45 4.35 12.59 4.01
C PRO A 45 3.15 12.96 3.14
N GLY A 46 2.12 12.11 3.14
CA GLY A 46 0.94 12.26 2.29
C GLY A 46 1.10 11.67 0.88
N THR A 47 2.20 10.98 0.58
CA THR A 47 2.42 10.28 -0.69
C THR A 47 2.96 8.86 -0.49
N PHE A 48 2.81 8.01 -1.51
CA PHE A 48 3.26 6.62 -1.50
C PHE A 48 3.74 6.13 -2.87
N SER A 49 4.46 5.01 -2.85
CA SER A 49 4.80 4.22 -4.03
C SER A 49 4.73 2.75 -3.65
N ALA A 50 3.84 1.99 -4.30
CA ALA A 50 3.57 0.59 -3.95
C ALA A 50 4.38 -0.42 -4.80
N SER A 51 4.84 0.00 -5.98
CA SER A 51 5.52 -0.83 -6.98
C SER A 51 6.99 -0.45 -7.13
N SER A 52 7.80 -1.42 -7.54
CA SER A 52 9.15 -1.15 -8.02
C SER A 52 9.09 -0.61 -9.45
N SER A 53 9.47 0.66 -9.66
CA SER A 53 9.36 1.31 -10.97
C SER A 53 10.51 2.27 -11.26
N SER A 54 10.96 2.32 -12.51
CA SER A 54 11.96 3.28 -12.99
C SER A 54 11.35 4.58 -13.55
N SER A 55 10.02 4.68 -13.59
CA SER A 55 9.30 5.83 -14.15
C SER A 55 8.24 6.44 -13.22
N GLU A 56 7.71 5.67 -12.26
CA GLU A 56 6.62 6.15 -11.39
C GLU A 56 7.15 7.04 -10.27
N GLN A 57 6.53 8.21 -10.13
CA GLN A 57 6.76 9.13 -9.02
C GLN A 57 5.86 8.76 -7.84
N CYS A 58 6.17 9.29 -6.65
CA CYS A 58 5.31 9.15 -5.48
C CYS A 58 3.92 9.72 -5.76
N GLN A 59 2.89 8.93 -5.49
CA GLN A 59 1.50 9.28 -5.71
C GLN A 59 0.88 9.84 -4.41
N PRO A 60 0.01 10.84 -4.47
CA PRO A 60 -0.68 11.34 -3.28
C PRO A 60 -1.57 10.26 -2.67
N HIS A 61 -1.67 10.25 -1.34
CA HIS A 61 -2.64 9.42 -0.64
C HIS A 61 -4.06 9.81 -1.02
N ARG A 62 -4.93 8.81 -1.12
CA ARG A 62 -6.35 9.01 -1.34
C ARG A 62 -6.97 9.77 -0.19
N ASN A 63 -7.70 10.84 -0.54
CA ASN A 63 -8.43 11.63 0.42
C ASN A 63 -9.82 11.01 0.70
N CYS A 64 -9.96 10.27 1.80
CA CYS A 64 -11.21 9.60 2.14
C CYS A 64 -12.37 10.56 2.41
N THR A 65 -12.11 11.73 3.02
CA THR A 65 -13.18 12.69 3.34
C THR A 65 -13.76 13.33 2.09
N ALA A 66 -12.92 13.58 1.08
CA ALA A 66 -13.37 14.05 -0.23
C ALA A 66 -14.28 13.03 -0.94
N LEU A 67 -14.20 11.75 -0.58
CA LEU A 67 -15.05 10.67 -1.10
C LEU A 67 -16.30 10.42 -0.23
N GLY A 68 -16.48 11.15 0.87
CA GLY A 68 -17.56 10.89 1.84
C GLY A 68 -17.38 9.58 2.63
N LEU A 69 -16.14 9.07 2.69
CA LEU A 69 -15.79 7.83 3.38
C LEU A 69 -14.96 8.12 4.64
N ALA A 70 -14.95 7.19 5.58
CA ALA A 70 -14.05 7.23 6.73
C ALA A 70 -12.68 6.65 6.39
N LEU A 71 -11.64 7.16 7.04
CA LEU A 71 -10.30 6.59 6.96
C LEU A 71 -10.26 5.29 7.76
N ASN A 72 -9.97 4.17 7.10
CA ASN A 72 -9.80 2.85 7.72
C ASN A 72 -8.34 2.62 8.12
N VAL A 73 -7.43 2.76 7.14
CA VAL A 73 -5.99 2.59 7.34
C VAL A 73 -5.26 3.83 6.85
N PRO A 74 -4.41 4.46 7.69
CA PRO A 74 -3.58 5.57 7.25
C PRO A 74 -2.54 5.07 6.23
N GLY A 75 -2.40 5.80 5.12
CA GLY A 75 -1.37 5.48 4.13
C GLY A 75 0.05 5.62 4.70
N SER A 76 1.00 4.88 4.12
CA SER A 76 2.43 5.00 4.41
C SER A 76 3.21 5.41 3.16
N SER A 77 4.53 5.47 3.21
CA SER A 77 5.35 5.68 2.01
C SER A 77 5.20 4.54 0.99
N SER A 78 4.77 3.35 1.40
CA SER A 78 4.68 2.14 0.56
C SER A 78 3.26 1.70 0.22
N HIS A 79 2.23 2.30 0.79
CA HIS A 79 0.84 1.98 0.46
C HIS A 79 -0.09 3.19 0.61
N ASP A 80 -1.19 3.15 -0.14
CA ASP A 80 -2.22 4.19 -0.11
C ASP A 80 -3.08 4.12 1.16
N ALA A 81 -3.74 5.23 1.48
CA ALA A 81 -4.79 5.25 2.47
C ALA A 81 -5.99 4.39 2.04
N LEU A 82 -6.44 3.52 2.94
CA LEU A 82 -7.63 2.70 2.74
C LEU A 82 -8.83 3.40 3.38
N CYS A 83 -9.86 3.61 2.57
CA CYS A 83 -11.10 4.24 2.98
C CYS A 83 -12.20 3.19 3.14
N THR A 84 -13.14 3.42 4.04
CA THR A 84 -14.30 2.55 4.23
C THR A 84 -15.57 3.37 4.46
N SER A 85 -16.71 2.83 4.03
CA SER A 85 -18.03 3.33 4.42
C SER A 85 -18.48 2.79 5.78
N CYS A 86 -17.70 1.90 6.41
CA CYS A 86 -18.02 1.27 7.68
C CYS A 86 -17.64 2.16 8.86
N THR A 87 -18.54 3.07 9.23
CA THR A 87 -18.33 4.08 10.28
C THR A 87 -18.72 3.60 11.68
N ALA A 88 -18.68 2.29 11.95
CA ALA A 88 -19.33 1.60 13.07
C ALA A 88 -20.87 1.52 12.95
N PHE A 89 -21.40 0.38 13.40
CA PHE A 89 -22.80 -0.02 13.30
C PHE A 89 -23.76 1.11 13.71
N PRO A 90 -24.63 1.64 12.82
CA PRO A 90 -25.89 2.16 13.31
C PRO A 90 -26.62 0.97 13.93
N LEU A 91 -26.98 1.10 15.21
CA LEU A 91 -27.77 0.13 15.98
C LEU A 91 -29.22 0.03 15.47
N SER A 92 -29.43 -0.06 14.15
CA SER A 92 -30.68 -0.39 13.46
C SER A 92 -30.55 0.02 11.99
N THR A 93 -30.06 -0.88 11.14
CA THR A 93 -30.51 -1.05 9.75
C THR A 93 -29.68 -2.19 9.15
N ARG A 94 -30.36 -3.21 8.60
CA ARG A 94 -29.72 -4.23 7.75
C ARG A 94 -29.21 -3.52 6.50
N VAL A 95 -27.97 -3.05 6.54
CA VAL A 95 -27.25 -2.58 5.36
C VAL A 95 -26.73 -3.82 4.61
N PRO A 96 -26.71 -3.84 3.27
CA PRO A 96 -26.00 -4.84 2.45
C PRO A 96 -24.46 -4.77 2.59
N GLY A 97 -23.93 -4.36 3.76
CA GLY A 97 -22.56 -3.90 3.98
C GLY A 97 -21.70 -4.83 4.84
N THR A 98 -22.13 -6.06 5.10
CA THR A 98 -21.35 -7.01 5.91
C THR A 98 -19.99 -7.31 5.27
N GLU A 99 -19.93 -7.44 3.95
CA GLU A 99 -18.68 -7.82 3.26
C GLU A 99 -17.69 -6.66 3.15
N GLU A 100 -18.15 -5.43 2.90
CA GLU A 100 -17.29 -4.24 2.92
C GLU A 100 -16.71 -3.98 4.31
N CYS A 101 -17.51 -4.20 5.37
CA CYS A 101 -17.00 -4.05 6.74
C CYS A 101 -16.05 -5.17 7.13
N LYS A 102 -16.31 -6.41 6.70
CA LYS A 102 -15.34 -7.51 6.87
C LYS A 102 -14.03 -7.21 6.16
N ARG A 103 -14.09 -6.72 4.91
CA ARG A 103 -12.91 -6.32 4.14
C ARG A 103 -12.14 -5.21 4.83
N ALA A 104 -12.84 -4.18 5.33
CA ALA A 104 -12.22 -3.10 6.10
C ALA A 104 -11.49 -3.61 7.35
N VAL A 105 -12.07 -4.58 8.08
CA VAL A 105 -11.41 -5.20 9.23
C VAL A 105 -10.16 -5.99 8.80
N ILE A 106 -10.24 -6.76 7.71
CA ILE A 106 -9.10 -7.51 7.17
C ILE A 106 -7.97 -6.56 6.76
N ASP A 107 -8.30 -5.51 6.02
CA ASP A 107 -7.37 -4.46 5.59
C ASP A 107 -6.74 -3.79 6.81
N PHE A 108 -7.53 -3.46 7.84
CA PHE A 108 -6.99 -2.89 9.07
C PHE A 108 -5.95 -3.83 9.69
N VAL A 109 -6.31 -5.08 9.95
CA VAL A 109 -5.38 -6.06 10.58
C VAL A 109 -4.11 -6.27 9.74
N ALA A 110 -4.23 -6.30 8.40
CA ALA A 110 -3.10 -6.51 7.50
C ALA A 110 -2.04 -5.38 7.56
N PHE A 111 -2.46 -4.15 7.86
CA PHE A 111 -1.60 -2.97 7.85
C PHE A 111 -1.31 -2.38 9.24
N GLN A 112 -1.83 -2.99 10.31
CA GLN A 112 -1.46 -2.60 11.67
C GLN A 112 -0.10 -3.18 12.06
N ASP A 113 0.71 -2.39 12.77
CA ASP A 113 1.99 -2.83 13.36
C ASP A 113 1.72 -3.65 14.64
N ILE A 114 1.18 -4.86 14.43
CA ILE A 114 0.83 -5.79 15.49
C ILE A 114 1.99 -6.75 15.69
N SER A 115 2.52 -6.82 16.90
CA SER A 115 3.52 -7.83 17.24
C SER A 115 2.99 -9.25 16.96
N ILE A 116 3.86 -10.16 16.52
CA ILE A 116 3.51 -11.56 16.24
C ILE A 116 2.72 -12.19 17.40
N LYS A 117 3.09 -11.87 18.65
CA LYS A 117 2.39 -12.35 19.86
C LYS A 117 0.94 -11.86 19.95
N ARG A 118 0.67 -10.61 19.56
CA ARG A 118 -0.69 -10.06 19.51
C ARG A 118 -1.49 -10.63 18.34
N LEU A 119 -0.85 -10.82 17.18
CA LEU A 119 -1.49 -11.47 16.03
C LEU A 119 -1.89 -12.91 16.35
N GLN A 120 -1.02 -13.68 17.00
CA GLN A 120 -1.32 -15.04 17.47
C GLN A 120 -2.52 -15.07 18.43
N ARG A 121 -2.60 -14.15 19.40
CA ARG A 121 -3.75 -14.05 20.31
C ARG A 121 -5.05 -13.70 19.57
N LEU A 122 -4.98 -12.82 18.57
CA LEU A 122 -6.14 -12.46 17.74
C LEU A 122 -6.63 -13.67 16.93
N LEU A 123 -5.73 -14.41 16.30
CA LEU A 123 -6.06 -15.66 15.60
C LEU A 123 -6.73 -16.66 16.55
N GLN A 124 -6.16 -16.85 17.74
CA GLN A 124 -6.71 -17.77 18.74
C GLN A 124 -8.13 -17.36 19.20
N ALA A 125 -8.41 -16.06 19.32
CA ALA A 125 -9.74 -15.55 19.68
C ALA A 125 -10.76 -15.61 18.53
N LEU A 126 -10.30 -15.56 17.26
CA LEU A 126 -11.15 -15.75 16.09
C LEU A 126 -11.43 -17.24 15.83
N GLU A 127 -10.47 -18.11 16.15
CA GLU A 127 -10.58 -19.55 16.03
C GLU A 127 -11.35 -20.18 17.19
N THR A 128 -11.55 -19.49 18.34
CA THR A 128 -12.47 -19.96 19.38
C THR A 128 -13.90 -19.90 18.85
N PRO A 129 -14.51 -21.02 18.46
CA PRO A 129 -15.90 -21.05 18.10
C PRO A 129 -16.64 -20.90 19.43
N GLY A 130 -17.48 -19.88 19.56
CA GLY A 130 -18.45 -19.85 20.65
C GLY A 130 -19.21 -21.18 20.67
N GLY A 131 -19.13 -21.90 21.79
CA GLY A 131 -19.75 -23.19 21.96
C GLY A 131 -21.26 -23.08 21.80
N TRP A 132 -21.82 -23.73 20.77
CA TRP A 132 -23.18 -24.21 20.73
C TRP A 132 -23.12 -25.71 20.45
N GLY A 133 -23.03 -26.50 21.52
CA GLY A 133 -23.49 -27.88 21.53
C GLY A 133 -24.74 -27.94 22.40
N PRO A 134 -25.89 -28.43 21.91
CA PRO A 134 -27.01 -28.72 22.79
C PRO A 134 -26.57 -29.85 23.74
N THR A 135 -26.65 -29.60 25.04
CA THR A 135 -26.45 -30.60 26.11
C THR A 135 -27.54 -31.66 26.05
N PRO A 136 -27.20 -32.96 26.02
CA PRO A 136 -27.98 -34.01 26.68
C PRO A 136 -27.48 -34.27 28.11
#